data_AF-A0A9E2U5Z8-F1
#
_entry.id   AF-A0A9E2U5Z8-F1
#
_cell.length_a   1.000
_cell.length_b   1.000
_cell.length_c   1.000
_cell.angle_alpha   90.00
_cell.angle_beta   90.00
_cell.angle_gamma   90.00
#
_symmetry.space_group_name_H-M   'P 1'
#
loop_
_entity.id
_entity.type
_entity.pdbx_description
1 polymer ?
#
loop_
_entity_poly.entity_id
_entity_poly.type
_entity_poly.pdbx_seq_one_letter_code
_entity_poly.pdbx_strand_id
1 'polypeptide(L)'
;MIPGITIAMGGRDWLVPPLTLGQLRRLMPKLRQLTEIGASMGEAQIGVLVEIVATALQRNYPDATADTVENLLDLGNASAVLNAVLTGSGLKLGDRLQGEVVAPGTNPGAGLMRAGSRPEPVQGVGTVGDISMGSSPPPAAIPTP
;
A
#
# COMPACT_ATOMS: atom_id res chain seq x y z
N MET A 1 -15.12 -18.40 -2.70
CA MET A 1 -14.76 -17.00 -2.44
C MET A 1 -13.45 -16.69 -3.13
N ILE A 2 -13.33 -15.49 -3.71
CA ILE A 2 -12.14 -15.02 -4.42
C ILE A 2 -11.23 -14.31 -3.41
N PRO A 3 -9.91 -14.57 -3.41
CA PRO A 3 -8.97 -13.88 -2.54
C PRO A 3 -8.96 -12.37 -2.84
N GLY A 4 -8.76 -11.57 -1.81
CA GLY A 4 -8.90 -10.11 -1.89
C GLY A 4 -8.16 -9.41 -0.75
N ILE A 5 -8.38 -8.11 -0.62
CA ILE A 5 -7.83 -7.28 0.44
C ILE A 5 -8.90 -7.09 1.52
N THR A 6 -8.56 -7.36 2.77
CA THR A 6 -9.46 -7.13 3.90
C THR A 6 -9.43 -5.66 4.31
N ILE A 7 -10.59 -5.03 4.42
CA ILE A 7 -10.72 -3.64 4.89
C ILE A 7 -11.92 -3.47 5.81
N ALA A 8 -11.78 -2.63 6.83
CA ALA A 8 -12.85 -2.29 7.74
C ALA A 8 -13.80 -1.25 7.11
N MET A 9 -15.09 -1.60 7.02
CA MET A 9 -16.19 -0.71 6.59
C MET A 9 -17.40 -0.94 7.48
N GLY A 10 -18.09 0.14 7.90
CA GLY A 10 -19.25 0.04 8.79
C GLY A 10 -18.98 -0.72 10.11
N GLY A 11 -17.74 -0.64 10.63
CA GLY A 11 -17.35 -1.32 11.88
C GLY A 11 -17.10 -2.83 11.76
N ARG A 12 -17.01 -3.39 10.54
CA ARG A 12 -16.69 -4.80 10.28
C ARG A 12 -15.62 -4.93 9.20
N ASP A 13 -14.83 -6.00 9.26
CA ASP A 13 -13.91 -6.40 8.20
C ASP A 13 -14.62 -7.03 7.00
N TRP A 14 -14.34 -6.49 5.81
CA TRP A 14 -14.86 -6.96 4.53
C TRP A 14 -13.72 -7.43 3.63
N LEU A 15 -13.89 -8.57 2.99
CA LEU A 15 -12.93 -9.09 2.02
C LEU A 15 -13.26 -8.54 0.63
N VAL A 16 -12.53 -7.53 0.19
CA VAL A 16 -12.71 -6.86 -1.10
C VAL A 16 -11.99 -7.63 -2.20
N PRO A 17 -12.72 -8.26 -3.15
CA PRO A 17 -12.11 -9.01 -4.23
C PRO A 17 -11.62 -8.08 -5.36
N PRO A 18 -10.71 -8.54 -6.21
CA PRO A 18 -10.24 -7.79 -7.37
C PRO A 18 -11.32 -7.65 -8.44
N LEU A 19 -11.25 -6.59 -9.23
CA LEU A 19 -12.06 -6.41 -10.43
C LEU A 19 -11.53 -7.31 -11.56
N THR A 20 -12.45 -7.82 -12.36
CA THR A 20 -12.10 -8.49 -13.62
C THR A 20 -11.69 -7.47 -14.68
N LEU A 21 -10.90 -7.86 -15.68
CA LEU A 21 -10.52 -7.00 -16.81
C LEU A 21 -11.74 -6.41 -17.54
N GLY A 22 -12.83 -7.19 -17.64
CA GLY A 22 -14.08 -6.74 -18.26
C GLY A 22 -14.76 -5.62 -17.47
N GLN A 23 -14.81 -5.74 -16.14
CA GLN A 23 -15.33 -4.68 -15.25
C GLN A 23 -14.42 -3.46 -15.28
N LEU A 24 -13.10 -3.68 -15.18
CA LEU A 24 -12.13 -2.59 -15.20
C LEU A 24 -12.23 -1.76 -16.49
N ARG A 25 -12.36 -2.40 -17.66
CA ARG A 25 -12.53 -1.70 -18.94
C ARG A 25 -13.76 -0.78 -18.96
N ARG A 26 -14.85 -1.21 -18.33
CA ARG A 26 -16.11 -0.44 -18.25
C ARG A 26 -16.03 0.69 -17.23
N LEU A 27 -15.33 0.47 -16.13
CA LEU A 27 -15.20 1.42 -15.03
C LEU A 27 -14.07 2.44 -15.27
N MET A 28 -13.03 2.12 -16.06
CA MET A 28 -11.93 3.02 -16.40
C MET A 28 -12.34 4.47 -16.75
N PRO A 29 -13.32 4.72 -17.64
CA PRO A 29 -13.78 6.08 -17.92
C PRO A 29 -14.38 6.77 -16.69
N LYS A 30 -15.12 6.04 -15.86
CA LYS A 30 -15.71 6.55 -14.60
C LYS A 30 -14.64 6.84 -13.57
N LEU A 31 -13.64 5.98 -13.43
CA LEU A 31 -12.48 6.21 -12.56
C LEU A 31 -11.72 7.49 -12.93
N ARG A 32 -11.70 7.90 -14.22
CA ARG A 32 -11.08 9.17 -14.63
C ARG A 32 -11.89 10.40 -14.17
N GLN A 33 -13.20 10.23 -13.96
CA GLN A 33 -14.05 11.28 -13.38
C GLN A 33 -13.82 11.42 -11.88
N LEU A 34 -13.31 10.38 -11.23
CA LEU A 34 -12.85 10.40 -9.85
C LEU A 34 -11.49 11.08 -9.78
N THR A 35 -11.49 12.41 -9.70
CA THR A 35 -10.26 13.23 -9.68
C THR A 35 -9.66 13.31 -8.28
N GLU A 36 -10.51 13.41 -7.26
CA GLU A 36 -10.10 13.55 -5.87
C GLU A 36 -11.14 12.89 -4.95
N ILE A 37 -10.67 12.25 -3.87
CA ILE A 37 -11.52 11.71 -2.81
C ILE A 37 -11.34 12.58 -1.58
N GLY A 38 -12.40 13.26 -1.16
CA GLY A 38 -12.36 14.18 -0.04
C GLY A 38 -13.68 14.93 0.15
N ALA A 39 -13.67 15.95 1.00
CA ALA A 39 -14.85 16.73 1.35
C ALA A 39 -15.48 17.48 0.15
N SER A 40 -14.74 17.68 -0.93
CA SER A 40 -15.21 18.35 -2.15
C SER A 40 -15.80 17.39 -3.19
N MET A 41 -15.99 16.11 -2.86
CA MET A 41 -16.64 15.16 -3.75
C MET A 41 -18.10 15.56 -4.01
N GLY A 42 -18.46 15.70 -5.28
CA GLY A 42 -19.83 15.85 -5.72
C GLY A 42 -20.57 14.51 -5.80
N GLU A 43 -21.90 14.57 -5.81
CA GLU A 43 -22.81 13.41 -5.89
C GLU A 43 -22.43 12.41 -7.00
N ALA A 44 -22.10 12.91 -8.19
CA ALA A 44 -21.70 12.06 -9.31
C ALA A 44 -20.42 11.24 -9.03
N GLN A 45 -19.47 11.80 -8.28
CA GLN A 45 -18.22 11.13 -7.93
C GLN A 45 -18.46 10.10 -6.83
N ILE A 46 -19.33 10.41 -5.87
CA ILE A 46 -19.79 9.46 -4.84
C ILE A 46 -20.47 8.26 -5.51
N GLY A 47 -21.39 8.50 -6.44
CA GLY A 47 -22.06 7.42 -7.18
C GLY A 47 -21.09 6.52 -7.95
N VAL A 48 -20.07 7.09 -8.59
CA VAL A 48 -19.01 6.33 -9.26
C VAL A 48 -18.21 5.47 -8.27
N LEU A 49 -17.82 6.04 -7.12
CA LEU A 49 -17.09 5.31 -6.09
C LEU A 49 -17.91 4.10 -5.59
N VAL A 50 -19.17 4.34 -5.22
CA VAL A 50 -20.09 3.29 -4.74
C VAL A 50 -20.25 2.19 -5.79
N GLU A 51 -20.43 2.56 -7.05
CA GLU A 51 -20.57 1.60 -8.15
C GLU A 51 -19.34 0.70 -8.30
N ILE A 52 -18.13 1.28 -8.22
CA ILE A 52 -16.87 0.51 -8.33
C ILE A 52 -16.75 -0.49 -7.20
N VAL A 53 -16.99 -0.04 -5.96
CA VAL A 53 -16.87 -0.88 -4.75
C VAL A 53 -17.94 -1.96 -4.74
N ALA A 54 -19.19 -1.63 -5.07
CA ALA A 54 -20.28 -2.59 -5.19
C ALA A 54 -19.96 -3.64 -6.25
N THR A 55 -19.49 -3.23 -7.43
CA THR A 55 -19.10 -4.14 -8.52
C THR A 55 -18.00 -5.12 -8.10
N ALA A 56 -17.05 -4.67 -7.29
CA ALA A 56 -16.04 -5.54 -6.70
C ALA A 56 -16.69 -6.50 -5.70
N LEU A 57 -17.34 -5.99 -4.66
CA LEU A 57 -17.93 -6.78 -3.57
C LEU A 57 -18.91 -7.84 -4.07
N GLN A 58 -19.69 -7.54 -5.12
CA GLN A 58 -20.69 -8.45 -5.67
C GLN A 58 -20.12 -9.79 -6.13
N ARG A 59 -18.80 -9.87 -6.38
CA ARG A 59 -18.13 -11.13 -6.71
C ARG A 59 -18.07 -12.10 -5.54
N ASN A 60 -17.98 -11.61 -4.30
CA ASN A 60 -17.96 -12.43 -3.09
C ASN A 60 -19.28 -12.38 -2.33
N TYR A 61 -20.03 -11.29 -2.48
CA TYR A 61 -21.26 -10.99 -1.76
C TYR A 61 -22.32 -10.53 -2.78
N PRO A 62 -23.00 -11.45 -3.47
CA PRO A 62 -24.00 -11.10 -4.48
C PRO A 62 -25.14 -10.21 -3.94
N ASP A 63 -25.39 -10.28 -2.64
CA ASP A 63 -26.39 -9.46 -1.93
C ASP A 63 -25.90 -8.03 -1.60
N ALA A 64 -24.61 -7.71 -1.85
CA ALA A 64 -24.07 -6.37 -1.65
C ALA A 64 -24.57 -5.44 -2.76
N THR A 65 -25.62 -4.67 -2.46
CA THR A 65 -26.19 -3.66 -3.36
C THR A 65 -25.43 -2.33 -3.28
N ALA A 66 -25.63 -1.46 -4.27
CA ALA A 66 -25.09 -0.09 -4.26
C ALA A 66 -25.54 0.67 -3.01
N ASP A 67 -26.82 0.61 -2.65
CA ASP A 67 -27.35 1.24 -1.43
C ASP A 67 -26.69 0.71 -0.15
N THR A 68 -26.44 -0.60 -0.08
CA THR A 68 -25.77 -1.18 1.10
C THR A 68 -24.34 -0.66 1.20
N VAL A 69 -23.64 -0.59 0.07
CA VAL A 69 -22.26 -0.10 0.01
C VAL A 69 -22.18 1.39 0.30
N GLU A 70 -23.14 2.18 -0.16
CA GLU A 70 -23.24 3.61 0.15
C GLU A 70 -23.36 3.85 1.66
N ASN A 71 -24.14 3.03 2.37
CA ASN A 71 -24.28 3.12 3.82
C ASN A 71 -23.05 2.59 4.61
N LEU A 72 -22.11 1.91 3.95
CA LEU A 72 -20.88 1.39 4.56
C LEU A 72 -19.66 2.29 4.31
N LEU A 73 -19.75 3.13 3.27
CA LEU A 73 -18.69 4.02 2.84
C LEU A 73 -18.87 5.40 3.48
N ASP A 74 -17.77 5.89 4.04
CA ASP A 74 -17.66 7.25 4.57
C ASP A 74 -16.43 7.92 3.94
N LEU A 75 -16.37 9.25 3.95
CA LEU A 75 -15.20 9.97 3.44
C LEU A 75 -13.88 9.55 4.10
N GLY A 76 -13.92 9.06 5.35
CA GLY A 76 -12.76 8.55 6.08
C GLY A 76 -12.25 7.18 5.59
N ASN A 77 -13.12 6.34 5.02
CA ASN A 77 -12.75 4.99 4.53
C ASN A 77 -12.76 4.89 3.00
N ALA A 78 -13.46 5.79 2.30
CA ALA A 78 -13.67 5.80 0.85
C ALA A 78 -12.38 5.63 0.05
N SER A 79 -11.34 6.40 0.40
CA SER A 79 -10.05 6.34 -0.28
C SER A 79 -9.35 5.00 -0.07
N ALA A 80 -9.36 4.49 1.16
CA ALA A 80 -8.76 3.21 1.50
C ALA A 80 -9.46 2.04 0.80
N VAL A 81 -10.79 2.07 0.74
CA VAL A 81 -11.60 1.04 0.07
C VAL A 81 -11.38 1.04 -1.43
N LEU A 82 -11.42 2.22 -2.07
CA LEU A 82 -11.11 2.29 -3.50
C LEU A 82 -9.69 1.76 -3.76
N ASN A 83 -8.71 2.19 -2.95
CA ASN A 83 -7.34 1.75 -3.13
C ASN A 83 -7.19 0.22 -2.94
N ALA A 84 -7.94 -0.38 -2.02
CA ALA A 84 -7.99 -1.83 -1.85
C ALA A 84 -8.54 -2.54 -3.09
N VAL A 85 -9.65 -2.04 -3.66
CA VAL A 85 -10.22 -2.58 -4.92
C VAL A 85 -9.19 -2.49 -6.05
N LEU A 86 -8.57 -1.32 -6.22
CA LEU A 86 -7.61 -1.06 -7.29
C LEU A 86 -6.35 -1.92 -7.12
N THR A 87 -5.78 -1.94 -5.92
CA THR A 87 -4.55 -2.69 -5.61
C THR A 87 -4.78 -4.18 -5.77
N GLY A 88 -5.92 -4.70 -5.32
CA GLY A 88 -6.30 -6.10 -5.58
C GLY A 88 -6.37 -6.41 -7.07
N SER A 89 -6.80 -5.44 -7.88
CA SER A 89 -6.87 -5.54 -9.34
C SER A 89 -5.55 -5.29 -10.06
N GLY A 90 -4.44 -5.05 -9.34
CA GLY A 90 -3.13 -4.76 -9.92
C GLY A 90 -2.94 -3.30 -10.35
N LEU A 91 -3.75 -2.38 -9.84
CA LEU A 91 -3.67 -0.94 -10.12
C LEU A 91 -3.28 -0.17 -8.87
N LYS A 92 -2.40 0.82 -9.00
CA LYS A 92 -2.05 1.74 -7.91
C LYS A 92 -2.72 3.09 -8.15
N LEU A 93 -3.33 3.67 -7.11
CA LEU A 93 -4.00 4.98 -7.24
C LEU A 93 -3.00 6.11 -7.54
N GLY A 94 -1.75 6.03 -7.05
CA GLY A 94 -0.69 7.01 -7.29
C GLY A 94 -0.10 6.99 -8.71
N ASP A 95 -0.02 5.82 -9.35
CA ASP A 95 0.49 5.59 -10.72
C ASP A 95 -0.47 6.12 -11.81
N ARG A 96 -1.67 6.56 -11.41
CA ARG A 96 -2.73 7.00 -12.32
C ARG A 96 -2.86 8.51 -12.42
N LEU A 97 -2.39 9.25 -11.41
CA LEU A 97 -2.31 10.70 -11.42
C LEU A 97 -1.00 11.19 -12.07
N GLN A 98 0.03 10.34 -12.11
CA GLN A 98 1.24 10.56 -12.88
C GLN A 98 1.39 9.37 -13.83
N GLY A 99 1.26 9.59 -15.13
CA GLY A 99 1.28 8.55 -16.15
C GLY A 99 2.66 7.89 -16.28
N GLU A 100 3.05 7.08 -15.30
CA GLU A 100 4.21 6.23 -15.36
C GLU A 100 3.79 4.82 -14.96
N VAL A 101 3.91 3.89 -15.90
CA VAL A 101 3.52 2.50 -15.75
C VAL A 101 4.58 1.78 -14.91
N VAL A 102 4.31 1.49 -13.64
CA VAL A 102 5.14 0.53 -12.88
C VAL A 102 4.53 -0.86 -13.01
N ALA A 103 5.16 -1.67 -13.88
CA ALA A 103 4.85 -3.08 -14.03
C ALA A 103 5.04 -3.84 -12.69
N PRO A 104 4.10 -4.72 -12.28
CA PRO A 104 4.27 -5.53 -11.09
C PRO A 104 5.15 -6.74 -11.42
N GLY A 105 6.39 -6.74 -10.94
CA GLY A 105 7.27 -7.88 -11.13
C GLY A 105 8.65 -7.69 -10.52
N THR A 106 8.76 -7.76 -9.19
CA THR A 106 10.02 -8.13 -8.53
C THR A 106 9.70 -8.70 -7.16
N ASN A 107 9.52 -10.02 -7.14
CA ASN A 107 9.84 -10.84 -6.00
C ASN A 107 11.00 -11.74 -6.43
N PRO A 108 12.23 -11.51 -5.98
CA PRO A 108 13.27 -12.52 -6.00
C PRO A 108 13.42 -13.08 -4.57
N GLY A 109 12.51 -13.97 -4.21
CA GLY A 109 12.64 -14.88 -3.08
C GLY A 109 12.85 -16.32 -3.57
N ALA A 110 14.02 -16.62 -4.12
CA ALA A 110 14.57 -17.97 -4.39
C ALA A 110 15.94 -17.75 -5.06
N GLY A 111 17.07 -18.29 -4.66
CA GLY A 111 17.44 -19.37 -3.76
C GLY A 111 18.83 -19.85 -4.22
N LEU A 112 19.52 -20.59 -3.35
CA LEU A 112 20.70 -21.44 -3.60
C LEU A 112 22.11 -20.80 -3.54
N MET A 113 22.80 -21.16 -2.44
CA MET A 113 24.10 -21.86 -2.38
C MET A 113 25.14 -21.53 -3.47
N ARG A 114 26.39 -21.22 -3.08
CA ARG A 114 27.44 -22.20 -2.72
C ARG A 114 28.79 -21.52 -2.43
N ALA A 115 29.53 -22.16 -1.53
CA ALA A 115 30.89 -21.88 -1.06
C ALA A 115 32.00 -21.72 -2.13
N GLY A 116 33.10 -21.06 -1.74
CA GLY A 116 34.44 -21.36 -2.27
C GLY A 116 35.47 -20.20 -2.32
N SER A 117 36.29 -20.09 -1.26
CA SER A 117 37.77 -19.99 -1.27
C SER A 117 38.55 -18.96 -2.15
N ARG A 118 39.22 -17.99 -1.46
CA ARG A 118 40.62 -17.41 -1.55
C ARG A 118 41.45 -17.46 -2.88
N PRO A 119 42.51 -16.62 -3.09
CA PRO A 119 43.24 -15.71 -2.15
C PRO A 119 43.62 -14.30 -2.70
N GLU A 120 44.20 -13.45 -1.83
CA GLU A 120 44.78 -12.11 -2.09
C GLU A 120 46.14 -12.15 -2.83
N PRO A 121 46.64 -10.98 -3.32
CA PRO A 121 47.85 -10.42 -2.70
C PRO A 121 47.94 -8.87 -2.58
N VAL A 122 48.37 -8.43 -1.38
CA VAL A 122 49.29 -7.34 -0.97
C VAL A 122 49.57 -6.12 -1.88
N GLN A 123 49.51 -4.89 -1.31
CA GLN A 123 50.61 -3.96 -0.89
C GLN A 123 49.93 -2.68 -0.31
N GLY A 124 50.35 -1.98 0.74
CA GLY A 124 51.50 -2.04 1.64
C GLY A 124 51.56 -0.71 2.43
N VAL A 125 51.71 -0.82 3.76
CA VAL A 125 52.41 0.08 4.72
C VAL A 125 51.88 1.54 4.95
N GLY A 126 51.68 2.03 6.17
CA GLY A 126 52.19 1.59 7.48
C GLY A 126 51.40 2.02 8.74
N THR A 127 51.43 1.13 9.73
CA THR A 127 52.15 1.25 11.04
C THR A 127 51.91 2.55 11.85
N VAL A 128 51.05 2.49 12.90
CA VAL A 128 51.32 2.29 14.37
C VAL A 128 51.34 3.62 15.13
N GLY A 129 50.78 3.79 16.32
CA GLY A 129 50.18 2.87 17.31
C GLY A 129 49.38 3.69 18.35
N ASP A 130 48.47 3.06 19.09
CA ASP A 130 48.65 2.64 20.51
C ASP A 130 48.31 3.82 21.45
N ILE A 131 47.42 3.84 22.46
CA ILE A 131 46.77 2.92 23.40
C ILE A 131 45.62 3.73 24.06
N SER A 132 44.42 3.20 24.28
CA SER A 132 43.99 2.38 25.42
C SER A 132 43.82 3.13 26.77
N MET A 133 42.62 2.93 27.35
CA MET A 133 42.21 3.06 28.77
C MET A 133 42.01 4.44 29.40
N GLY A 134 40.82 4.65 29.96
CA GLY A 134 40.60 5.73 30.94
C GLY A 134 39.14 6.07 31.28
N SER A 135 38.49 5.21 32.06
CA SER A 135 37.53 5.54 33.14
C SER A 135 36.39 6.57 32.94
N SER A 136 35.15 6.08 33.07
CA SER A 136 34.01 6.82 33.65
C SER A 136 34.29 7.13 35.14
N PRO A 137 33.76 8.22 35.75
CA PRO A 137 32.37 8.27 36.21
C PRO A 137 31.64 9.65 36.08
N PRO A 138 30.30 9.73 36.31
CA PRO A 138 29.48 10.96 36.36
C PRO A 138 29.30 11.46 37.83
N PRO A 139 28.33 12.34 38.20
CA PRO A 139 27.85 13.64 37.67
C PRO A 139 28.10 14.80 38.67
N ALA A 140 27.98 16.07 38.26
CA ALA A 140 27.95 17.20 39.21
C ALA A 140 26.69 18.04 39.01
N ALA A 141 25.78 17.95 39.98
CA ALA A 141 24.66 18.86 40.20
C ALA A 141 25.17 20.08 40.98
N ILE A 142 24.83 21.31 40.56
CA ILE A 142 24.72 22.47 41.48
C ILE A 142 23.59 23.40 40.97
N PRO A 143 22.72 23.93 41.86
CA PRO A 143 21.47 24.62 41.52
C PRO A 143 21.56 26.16 41.54
N THR A 144 20.37 26.81 41.46
CA THR A 144 19.98 28.18 41.90
C THR A 144 20.30 29.38 41.00
N PRO A 145 19.59 30.53 41.14
CA PRO A 145 18.45 30.86 42.01
C PRO A 145 17.07 30.88 41.32
#